data_AF-A0A9D7A3W6-F1
#
_entry.id   AF-A0A9D7A3W6-F1
#
_cell.length_a   1.000
_cell.length_b   1.000
_cell.length_c   1.000
_cell.angle_alpha   90.00
_cell.angle_beta   90.00
_cell.angle_gamma   90.00
#
_symmetry.space_group_name_H-M   'P 1'
#
loop_
_entity.id
_entity.type
_entity.pdbx_description
1 polymer ?
#
loop_
_entity_poly.entity_id
_entity_poly.type
_entity_poly.pdbx_seq_one_letter_code
_entity_poly.pdbx_strand_id
1 'polypeptide(L)'
;MNDLPHGVQVTGALTPDFSAILTRDALEFVAQLERAFGARRRDLLAQRAARQARIDAGEMPDFIPETARVRDDPSWRVAPIPADLQWRHIEITGPTERKMLINALNSGADVFMADFEDANSPTWDNMLQGQLNLRDAIDRTLTLVTPEKTYRLNDQVARLLVRPRGWHLEERHVTIDGKPMSASLFDFGLYFFHNAKRLLAKNSGPYFYLPKLESHLEARLWNDVFVFAQEALDVPRTTIKVTVLIETILAAFEMEEILYELRDHIAGLNAGRWDYIFSIIKKFRNRAEFILPDRAQITMTTPFMRAYTELLVRTCHKRGAHAIGGMAAFIPSRKDAQVNDTALTRVRDDKLRESGDGFDGTWVAHPDLVPVAKQVFDDALGEQPHQKNKLREDVRADARALANFVVPNGAITEAGVRLNINVGVQYIEAWLRGNGAVAIYNLMEDAATAEISRAQIWQWIRHNATMQDGRAITRELVQQWLPEELEKIKTLIGAENYTSGKFDRAAKIFARVATAESFDEFLTLVAYAYLE
;
A
#
# COMPACT_ATOMS: atom_id res chain seq x y z
N MET A 1 -37.38 0.05 2.40
CA MET A 1 -36.39 -0.96 1.97
C MET A 1 -36.04 -0.60 0.54
N ASN A 2 -34.78 -0.27 0.26
CA ASN A 2 -34.35 -0.05 -1.12
C ASN A 2 -34.58 -1.34 -1.91
N ASP A 3 -35.10 -1.21 -3.13
CA ASP A 3 -35.18 -2.30 -4.10
C ASP A 3 -33.75 -2.66 -4.52
N LEU A 4 -33.12 -3.54 -3.73
CA LEU A 4 -31.76 -4.02 -3.97
C LEU A 4 -31.75 -4.93 -5.20
N PRO A 5 -30.65 -4.94 -5.98
CA PRO A 5 -30.57 -5.85 -7.11
C PRO A 5 -30.62 -7.32 -6.68
N HIS A 6 -31.01 -8.20 -7.62
CA HIS A 6 -31.16 -9.62 -7.33
C HIS A 6 -29.88 -10.19 -6.71
N GLY A 7 -30.01 -10.96 -5.62
CA GLY A 7 -28.89 -11.62 -4.96
C GLY A 7 -27.95 -10.69 -4.17
N VAL A 8 -28.21 -9.38 -4.12
CA VAL A 8 -27.42 -8.41 -3.36
C VAL A 8 -28.02 -8.23 -1.97
N GLN A 9 -27.19 -8.34 -0.94
CA GLN A 9 -27.56 -7.94 0.43
C GLN A 9 -26.53 -6.96 0.98
N VAL A 10 -27.02 -5.91 1.65
CA VAL A 10 -26.20 -4.92 2.36
C VAL A 10 -26.57 -4.98 3.84
N THR A 11 -25.62 -5.36 4.68
CA THR A 11 -25.78 -5.44 6.15
C THR A 11 -25.20 -4.23 6.88
N GLY A 12 -24.34 -3.45 6.21
CA GLY A 12 -23.84 -2.18 6.74
C GLY A 12 -24.94 -1.12 6.87
N ALA A 13 -24.74 -0.16 7.79
CA ALA A 13 -25.70 0.92 8.01
C ALA A 13 -25.94 1.73 6.72
N LEU A 14 -27.21 2.01 6.40
CA LEU A 14 -27.61 2.82 5.24
C LEU A 14 -28.12 4.18 5.70
N THR A 15 -27.24 5.17 5.69
CA THR A 15 -27.61 6.58 5.89
C THR A 15 -28.13 7.19 4.57
N PRO A 16 -28.80 8.35 4.60
CA PRO A 16 -29.17 9.05 3.37
C PRO A 16 -27.98 9.35 2.46
N ASP A 17 -26.84 9.75 3.03
CA ASP A 17 -25.62 10.02 2.27
C ASP A 17 -25.06 8.76 1.62
N PHE A 18 -25.03 7.65 2.36
CA PHE A 18 -24.57 6.35 1.84
C PHE A 18 -25.49 5.80 0.75
N SER A 19 -26.78 6.11 0.79
CA SER A 19 -27.73 5.75 -0.28
C SER A 19 -27.41 6.45 -1.61
N ALA A 20 -26.70 7.58 -1.59
CA ALA A 20 -26.23 8.26 -2.81
C ALA A 20 -25.00 7.59 -3.44
N ILE A 21 -24.26 6.76 -2.68
CA ILE A 21 -23.17 5.92 -3.21
C ILE A 21 -23.70 4.54 -3.58
N LEU A 22 -24.51 3.94 -2.71
CA LEU A 22 -25.10 2.61 -2.89
C LEU A 22 -26.44 2.68 -3.62
N THR A 23 -26.45 3.38 -4.76
CA THR A 23 -27.62 3.38 -5.65
C THR A 23 -27.83 1.98 -6.21
N ARG A 24 -29.06 1.67 -6.64
CA ARG A 24 -29.38 0.37 -7.25
C ARG A 24 -28.45 0.04 -8.42
N ASP A 25 -28.19 1.01 -9.29
CA ASP A 25 -27.34 0.81 -10.47
C ASP A 25 -25.86 0.61 -10.10
N ALA A 26 -25.36 1.32 -9.08
CA ALA A 26 -24.02 1.10 -8.58
C ALA A 26 -23.88 -0.29 -7.96
N LEU A 27 -24.88 -0.73 -7.18
CA LEU A 27 -24.93 -2.06 -6.58
C LEU A 27 -25.04 -3.17 -7.63
N GLU A 28 -25.82 -2.96 -8.68
CA GLU A 28 -25.93 -3.90 -9.81
C GLU A 28 -24.60 -4.00 -10.55
N PHE A 29 -23.93 -2.87 -10.81
CA PHE A 29 -22.62 -2.86 -11.45
C PHE A 29 -21.55 -3.62 -10.63
N VAL A 30 -21.45 -3.37 -9.32
CA VAL A 30 -20.50 -4.10 -8.48
C VAL A 30 -20.86 -5.57 -8.32
N ALA A 31 -22.16 -5.92 -8.34
CA ALA A 31 -22.60 -7.31 -8.37
C ALA A 31 -22.18 -8.02 -9.66
N GLN A 32 -22.25 -7.35 -10.82
CA GLN A 32 -21.77 -7.89 -12.09
C GLN A 32 -20.26 -8.12 -12.07
N LEU A 33 -19.48 -7.21 -11.48
CA LEU A 33 -18.04 -7.41 -11.27
C LEU A 33 -17.75 -8.66 -10.44
N GLU A 34 -18.40 -8.82 -9.28
CA GLU A 34 -18.18 -9.99 -8.42
C GLU A 34 -18.61 -11.29 -9.11
N ARG A 35 -19.72 -11.29 -9.86
CA ARG A 35 -20.18 -12.45 -10.62
C ARG A 35 -19.22 -12.85 -11.74
N ALA A 36 -18.66 -11.87 -12.45
CA ALA A 36 -17.73 -12.11 -13.55
C ALA A 36 -16.35 -12.56 -13.05
N PHE A 37 -15.86 -11.99 -11.95
CA PHE A 37 -14.44 -12.08 -11.59
C PHE A 37 -14.16 -12.68 -10.20
N GLY A 38 -15.15 -12.74 -9.31
CA GLY A 38 -14.98 -13.21 -7.94
C GLY A 38 -14.49 -14.66 -7.85
N ALA A 39 -14.94 -15.53 -8.75
CA ALA A 39 -14.45 -16.92 -8.81
C ALA A 39 -12.96 -16.97 -9.15
N ARG A 40 -12.54 -16.30 -10.23
CA ARG A 40 -11.13 -16.23 -10.63
C ARG A 40 -10.24 -15.56 -9.58
N ARG A 41 -10.74 -14.54 -8.87
CA ARG A 41 -10.05 -13.95 -7.71
C ARG A 41 -9.72 -15.03 -6.67
N ARG A 42 -10.72 -15.81 -6.26
CA ARG A 42 -10.54 -16.89 -5.27
C ARG A 42 -9.60 -17.99 -5.77
N ASP A 43 -9.65 -18.34 -7.05
CA ASP A 43 -8.71 -19.29 -7.65
C ASP A 43 -7.27 -18.78 -7.61
N LEU A 44 -7.03 -17.49 -7.86
CA LEU A 44 -5.70 -16.88 -7.74
C LEU A 44 -5.20 -16.87 -6.29
N LEU A 45 -6.08 -16.59 -5.31
CA LEU A 45 -5.73 -16.70 -3.89
C LEU A 45 -5.38 -18.15 -3.51
N ALA A 46 -6.09 -19.14 -4.05
CA ALA A 46 -5.73 -20.55 -3.87
C ALA A 46 -4.38 -20.89 -4.53
N GLN A 47 -4.07 -20.29 -5.68
CA GLN A 47 -2.75 -20.42 -6.32
C GLN A 47 -1.63 -19.79 -5.48
N ARG A 48 -1.87 -18.68 -4.78
CA ARG A 48 -0.90 -18.13 -3.79
C ARG A 48 -0.58 -19.16 -2.71
N ALA A 49 -1.60 -19.81 -2.15
CA ALA A 49 -1.43 -20.85 -1.14
C ALA A 49 -0.64 -22.06 -1.70
N ALA A 50 -0.95 -22.49 -2.91
CA ALA A 50 -0.22 -23.58 -3.58
C ALA A 50 1.25 -23.21 -3.85
N ARG A 51 1.54 -21.99 -4.32
CA ARG A 51 2.91 -21.49 -4.51
C ARG A 51 3.65 -21.40 -3.17
N GLN A 52 2.97 -20.97 -2.12
CA GLN A 52 3.54 -20.93 -0.78
C GLN A 52 3.98 -22.32 -0.29
N ALA A 53 3.15 -23.35 -0.50
CA ALA A 53 3.50 -24.72 -0.13
C ALA A 53 4.75 -25.22 -0.87
N ARG A 54 4.95 -24.83 -2.14
CA ARG A 54 6.17 -25.18 -2.89
C ARG A 54 7.41 -24.44 -2.38
N ILE A 55 7.28 -23.16 -2.01
CA ILE A 55 8.37 -22.39 -1.40
C ILE A 55 8.77 -23.00 -0.06
N ASP A 56 7.78 -23.39 0.76
CA ASP A 56 8.01 -24.11 2.01
C ASP A 56 8.73 -25.46 1.78
N ALA A 57 8.46 -26.12 0.65
CA ALA A 57 9.12 -27.36 0.22
C ALA A 57 10.50 -27.17 -0.43
N GLY A 58 10.98 -25.95 -0.60
CA GLY A 58 12.33 -25.68 -1.11
C GLY A 58 12.39 -24.78 -2.36
N GLU A 59 11.28 -24.58 -3.06
CA GLU A 59 11.25 -23.80 -4.32
C GLU A 59 11.68 -22.34 -4.06
N MET A 60 12.65 -21.86 -4.84
CA MET A 60 13.05 -20.45 -4.85
C MET A 60 12.38 -19.74 -6.03
N PRO A 61 11.96 -18.47 -5.88
CA PRO A 61 11.48 -17.70 -7.01
C PRO A 61 12.61 -17.41 -8.00
N ASP A 62 12.26 -17.41 -9.29
CA ASP A 62 13.14 -17.06 -10.40
C ASP A 62 12.29 -16.40 -11.52
N PHE A 63 12.93 -15.83 -12.52
CA PHE A 63 12.25 -15.33 -13.72
C PHE A 63 11.64 -16.49 -14.51
N ILE A 64 10.39 -16.35 -14.92
CA ILE A 64 9.60 -17.43 -15.52
C ILE A 64 10.11 -17.75 -16.95
N PRO A 65 10.59 -18.97 -17.25
CA PRO A 65 11.09 -19.31 -18.58
C PRO A 65 10.01 -19.22 -19.67
N GLU A 66 8.78 -19.63 -19.37
CA GLU A 66 7.65 -19.69 -20.31
C GLU A 66 7.24 -18.31 -20.85
N THR A 67 7.54 -17.24 -20.10
CA THR A 67 7.25 -15.85 -20.48
C THR A 67 8.49 -15.10 -20.99
N ALA A 68 9.62 -15.78 -21.23
CA ALA A 68 10.84 -15.13 -21.75
C ALA A 68 10.58 -14.28 -23.00
N ARG A 69 9.69 -14.74 -23.90
CA ARG A 69 9.27 -13.99 -25.09
C ARG A 69 8.73 -12.59 -24.79
N VAL A 70 8.12 -12.37 -23.63
CA VAL A 70 7.65 -11.04 -23.19
C VAL A 70 8.84 -10.16 -22.83
N ARG A 71 9.79 -10.69 -22.05
CA ARG A 71 10.97 -9.94 -21.61
C ARG A 71 11.92 -9.63 -22.77
N ASP A 72 12.07 -10.57 -23.71
CA ASP A 72 13.06 -10.48 -24.78
C ASP A 72 12.55 -9.71 -26.00
N ASP A 73 11.24 -9.50 -26.15
CA ASP A 73 10.67 -8.71 -27.23
C ASP A 73 10.90 -7.21 -27.00
N PRO A 74 11.73 -6.53 -27.81
CA PRO A 74 12.00 -5.11 -27.65
C PRO A 74 10.91 -4.21 -28.25
N SER A 75 9.97 -4.78 -29.02
CA SER A 75 9.01 -4.02 -29.84
C SER A 75 7.84 -3.46 -29.02
N TRP A 76 7.49 -4.09 -27.90
CA TRP A 76 6.35 -3.65 -27.10
C TRP A 76 6.72 -2.60 -26.04
N ARG A 77 5.77 -1.72 -25.78
CA ARG A 77 5.75 -0.67 -24.76
C ARG A 77 4.35 -0.62 -24.16
N VAL A 78 4.20 0.02 -23.00
CA VAL A 78 2.88 0.33 -22.45
C VAL A 78 2.18 1.38 -23.31
N ALA A 79 0.85 1.40 -23.28
CA ALA A 79 0.05 2.39 -23.97
C ALA A 79 0.36 3.81 -23.46
N PRO A 80 0.13 4.85 -24.29
CA PRO A 80 0.42 6.22 -23.90
C PRO A 80 -0.19 6.60 -22.55
N ILE A 81 0.61 7.32 -21.75
CA ILE A 81 0.22 7.85 -20.45
C ILE A 81 -0.41 9.24 -20.67
N PRO A 82 -1.59 9.54 -20.10
CA PRO A 82 -2.27 10.82 -20.28
C PRO A 82 -1.41 12.00 -19.82
N ALA A 83 -1.61 13.17 -20.42
CA ALA A 83 -0.79 14.35 -20.18
C ALA A 83 -0.77 14.79 -18.71
N ASP A 84 -1.91 14.72 -18.01
CA ASP A 84 -2.03 15.11 -16.60
C ASP A 84 -1.38 14.11 -15.62
N LEU A 85 -0.98 12.93 -16.12
CA LEU A 85 -0.30 11.88 -15.38
C LEU A 85 1.19 11.75 -15.76
N GLN A 86 1.72 12.64 -16.60
CA GLN A 86 3.16 12.66 -16.92
C GLN A 86 4.00 13.26 -15.80
N TRP A 87 3.49 14.32 -15.16
CA TRP A 87 4.15 15.00 -14.04
C TRP A 87 3.77 14.34 -12.72
N ARG A 88 4.72 13.59 -12.15
CA ARG A 88 4.54 12.80 -10.92
C ARG A 88 5.76 12.84 -9.99
N HIS A 89 6.48 13.97 -9.95
CA HIS A 89 7.72 14.07 -9.18
C HIS A 89 7.47 13.76 -7.71
N ILE A 90 6.39 14.33 -7.15
CA ILE A 90 6.02 14.12 -5.76
C ILE A 90 4.59 13.64 -5.66
N GLU A 91 4.42 12.50 -5.00
CA GLU A 91 3.10 12.01 -4.62
C GLU A 91 2.97 11.98 -3.10
N ILE A 92 1.86 12.49 -2.60
CA ILE A 92 1.49 12.36 -1.20
C ILE A 92 0.48 11.22 -1.06
N THR A 93 0.58 10.43 0.01
CA THR A 93 -0.36 9.34 0.31
C THR A 93 -1.14 9.64 1.58
N GLY A 94 -2.38 9.18 1.67
CA GLY A 94 -3.16 9.35 2.89
C GLY A 94 -4.59 8.81 2.81
N PRO A 95 -5.28 8.72 3.94
CA PRO A 95 -6.62 8.15 4.01
C PRO A 95 -7.65 9.01 3.29
N THR A 96 -8.81 8.42 3.02
CA THR A 96 -9.97 9.11 2.41
C THR A 96 -10.81 9.92 3.42
N GLU A 97 -10.31 10.12 4.64
CA GLU A 97 -10.95 10.99 5.63
C GLU A 97 -10.97 12.44 5.13
N ARG A 98 -12.09 13.14 5.36
CA ARG A 98 -12.41 14.42 4.73
C ARG A 98 -11.35 15.49 4.94
N LYS A 99 -10.88 15.71 6.17
CA LYS A 99 -9.85 16.71 6.47
C LYS A 99 -8.51 16.35 5.83
N MET A 100 -8.08 15.10 5.98
CA MET A 100 -6.83 14.60 5.40
C MET A 100 -6.83 14.70 3.88
N LEU A 101 -7.94 14.35 3.23
CA LEU A 101 -8.12 14.43 1.79
C LEU A 101 -7.98 15.86 1.27
N ILE A 102 -8.62 16.84 1.93
CA ILE A 102 -8.46 18.27 1.56
C ILE A 102 -7.00 18.71 1.70
N ASN A 103 -6.35 18.37 2.82
CA ASN A 103 -4.97 18.77 3.08
C ASN A 103 -3.99 18.15 2.08
N ALA A 104 -4.19 16.88 1.72
CA ALA A 104 -3.33 16.17 0.78
C ALA A 104 -3.48 16.73 -0.65
N LEU A 105 -4.72 16.97 -1.09
CA LEU A 105 -5.00 17.62 -2.38
C LEU A 105 -4.39 19.03 -2.45
N ASN A 106 -4.41 19.78 -1.35
CA ASN A 106 -3.84 21.14 -1.27
C ASN A 106 -2.34 21.16 -0.93
N SER A 107 -1.66 20.03 -0.82
CA SER A 107 -0.29 19.94 -0.29
C SER A 107 0.78 20.54 -1.20
N GLY A 108 0.46 20.76 -2.48
CA GLY A 108 1.41 21.14 -3.52
C GLY A 108 2.13 19.95 -4.16
N ALA A 109 1.79 18.71 -3.79
CA ALA A 109 2.22 17.51 -4.51
C ALA A 109 1.61 17.46 -5.92
N ASP A 110 2.25 16.73 -6.82
CA ASP A 110 1.73 16.51 -8.17
C ASP A 110 0.53 15.56 -8.16
N VAL A 111 0.62 14.54 -7.31
CA VAL A 111 -0.37 13.48 -7.14
C VAL A 111 -0.71 13.30 -5.67
N PHE A 112 -1.98 13.03 -5.39
CA PHE A 112 -2.44 12.49 -4.12
C PHE A 112 -2.99 11.09 -4.36
N MET A 113 -2.39 10.09 -3.72
CA MET A 113 -2.95 8.76 -3.62
C MET A 113 -3.89 8.69 -2.42
N ALA A 114 -5.19 8.73 -2.70
CA ALA A 114 -6.23 8.52 -1.71
C ALA A 114 -6.41 7.03 -1.43
N ASP A 115 -6.28 6.68 -0.17
CA ASP A 115 -6.06 5.30 0.23
C ASP A 115 -7.26 4.68 0.94
N PHE A 116 -7.75 3.57 0.39
CA PHE A 116 -8.72 2.68 1.03
C PHE A 116 -8.07 1.45 1.67
N GLU A 117 -6.75 1.31 1.53
CA GLU A 117 -5.97 0.14 1.92
C GLU A 117 -5.18 0.40 3.22
N ASP A 118 -3.86 0.29 3.25
CA ASP A 118 -3.08 0.20 4.49
C ASP A 118 -3.12 1.45 5.40
N ALA A 119 -3.33 2.64 4.85
CA ALA A 119 -3.48 3.87 5.63
C ALA A 119 -4.94 4.12 6.07
N ASN A 120 -5.85 3.18 5.79
CA ASN A 120 -7.26 3.29 6.12
C ASN A 120 -7.75 2.07 6.91
N SER A 121 -8.40 2.31 8.05
CA SER A 121 -9.13 1.24 8.73
C SER A 121 -10.46 1.03 7.99
N PRO A 122 -10.75 -0.17 7.45
CA PRO A 122 -11.86 -0.39 6.55
C PRO A 122 -13.18 -0.61 7.30
N THR A 123 -13.50 0.26 8.27
CA THR A 123 -14.85 0.33 8.84
C THR A 123 -15.85 0.67 7.73
N TRP A 124 -17.08 0.19 7.84
CA TRP A 124 -18.11 0.48 6.84
C TRP A 124 -18.26 1.99 6.58
N ASP A 125 -18.22 2.78 7.66
CA ASP A 125 -18.29 4.23 7.62
C ASP A 125 -17.13 4.86 6.84
N ASN A 126 -15.87 4.49 7.16
CA ASN A 126 -14.70 5.03 6.46
C ASN A 126 -14.72 4.74 4.97
N MET A 127 -15.14 3.52 4.59
CA MET A 127 -15.20 3.10 3.20
C MET A 127 -16.23 3.91 2.41
N LEU A 128 -17.47 4.02 2.89
CA LEU A 128 -18.51 4.78 2.17
C LEU A 128 -18.32 6.29 2.26
N GLN A 129 -17.88 6.80 3.41
CA GLN A 129 -17.57 8.21 3.58
C GLN A 129 -16.40 8.61 2.69
N GLY A 130 -15.41 7.73 2.50
CA GLY A 130 -14.34 7.94 1.54
C GLY A 130 -14.84 8.06 0.11
N GLN A 131 -15.74 7.18 -0.34
CA GLN A 131 -16.34 7.26 -1.69
C GLN A 131 -17.09 8.59 -1.90
N LEU A 132 -17.86 9.04 -0.91
CA LEU A 132 -18.50 10.36 -0.91
C LEU A 132 -17.46 11.50 -1.01
N ASN A 133 -16.43 11.47 -0.18
CA ASN A 133 -15.41 12.51 -0.15
C ASN A 133 -14.66 12.61 -1.48
N LEU A 134 -14.37 11.48 -2.12
CA LEU A 134 -13.71 11.45 -3.44
C LEU A 134 -14.60 12.05 -4.53
N ARG A 135 -15.90 11.69 -4.56
CA ARG A 135 -16.87 12.28 -5.50
C ARG A 135 -16.94 13.79 -5.31
N ASP A 136 -17.12 14.24 -4.08
CA ASP A 136 -17.25 15.66 -3.76
C ASP A 136 -15.92 16.43 -4.03
N ALA A 137 -14.76 15.78 -3.89
CA ALA A 137 -13.47 16.37 -4.25
C ALA A 137 -13.36 16.59 -5.76
N ILE A 138 -13.77 15.61 -6.56
CA ILE A 138 -13.78 15.70 -8.03
C ILE A 138 -14.75 16.80 -8.48
N ASP A 139 -15.91 16.89 -7.85
CA ASP A 139 -16.93 17.91 -8.12
C ASP A 139 -16.54 19.29 -7.58
N ARG A 140 -15.43 19.40 -6.83
CA ARG A 140 -14.92 20.64 -6.20
C ARG A 140 -15.87 21.24 -5.16
N THR A 141 -16.67 20.38 -4.52
CA THR A 141 -17.65 20.74 -3.49
C THR A 141 -17.23 20.29 -2.09
N LEU A 142 -16.14 19.52 -1.98
CA LEU A 142 -15.64 19.04 -0.69
C LEU A 142 -15.23 20.20 0.22
N THR A 143 -15.90 20.29 1.38
CA THR A 143 -15.59 21.26 2.43
C THR A 143 -15.71 20.63 3.80
N LEU A 144 -14.96 21.17 4.77
CA LEU A 144 -15.08 20.82 6.18
C LEU A 144 -15.08 22.10 7.01
N VAL A 145 -16.11 22.27 7.84
CA VAL A 145 -16.20 23.38 8.80
C VAL A 145 -15.94 22.84 10.19
N THR A 146 -14.89 23.32 10.85
CA THR A 146 -14.62 23.11 12.28
C THR A 146 -14.85 24.42 13.04
N PRO A 147 -14.94 24.40 14.38
CA PRO A 147 -15.06 25.63 15.17
C PRO A 147 -13.95 26.64 14.89
N GLU A 148 -12.75 26.17 14.52
CA GLU A 148 -11.56 26.99 14.31
C GLU A 148 -11.34 27.40 12.85
N LYS A 149 -11.70 26.54 11.89
CA LYS A 149 -11.33 26.73 10.48
C LYS A 149 -12.32 26.08 9.51
N THR A 150 -12.51 26.74 8.37
CA THR A 150 -13.11 26.11 7.18
C THR A 150 -12.01 25.65 6.23
N TYR A 151 -12.05 24.38 5.85
CA TYR A 151 -11.18 23.74 4.88
C TYR A 151 -11.95 23.58 3.56
N ARG A 152 -11.32 23.98 2.45
CA ARG A 152 -11.82 23.82 1.07
C ARG A 152 -10.66 23.51 0.15
N LEU A 153 -10.95 22.96 -1.03
CA LEU A 153 -9.95 22.77 -2.06
C LEU A 153 -9.49 24.11 -2.64
N ASN A 154 -8.20 24.20 -2.94
CA ASN A 154 -7.62 25.29 -3.72
C ASN A 154 -8.06 25.18 -5.19
N ASP A 155 -7.83 26.25 -5.97
CA ASP A 155 -8.10 26.26 -7.42
C ASP A 155 -7.27 25.19 -8.15
N GLN A 156 -6.01 25.04 -7.74
CA GLN A 156 -5.10 24.01 -8.21
C GLN A 156 -4.81 23.03 -7.08
N VAL A 157 -4.98 21.74 -7.37
CA VAL A 157 -4.76 20.64 -6.42
C VAL A 157 -4.03 19.49 -7.10
N ALA A 158 -3.47 18.60 -6.29
CA ALA A 158 -2.84 17.37 -6.75
C ALA A 158 -3.82 16.50 -7.58
N ARG A 159 -3.28 15.77 -8.57
CA ARG A 159 -4.07 14.79 -9.33
C ARG A 159 -4.44 13.61 -8.43
N LEU A 160 -5.67 13.12 -8.53
CA LEU A 160 -6.20 12.09 -7.64
C LEU A 160 -5.96 10.69 -8.22
N LEU A 161 -5.27 9.85 -7.47
CA LEU A 161 -5.18 8.40 -7.68
C LEU A 161 -5.83 7.68 -6.50
N VAL A 162 -6.53 6.57 -6.75
CA VAL A 162 -7.18 5.80 -5.68
C VAL A 162 -6.51 4.44 -5.49
N ARG A 163 -6.15 4.09 -4.25
CA ARG A 163 -5.65 2.76 -3.90
C ARG A 163 -6.77 1.90 -3.29
N PRO A 164 -7.43 1.00 -4.05
CA PRO A 164 -8.37 0.04 -3.50
C PRO A 164 -7.69 -1.00 -2.61
N ARG A 165 -8.47 -1.66 -1.76
CA ARG A 165 -8.02 -2.78 -0.94
C ARG A 165 -7.46 -3.94 -1.80
N GLY A 166 -6.43 -4.62 -1.31
CA GLY A 166 -5.80 -5.75 -2.02
C GLY A 166 -6.69 -7.00 -2.14
N TRP A 167 -6.33 -7.91 -3.06
CA TRP A 167 -7.18 -9.05 -3.45
C TRP A 167 -7.62 -10.01 -2.33
N HIS A 168 -6.88 -10.02 -1.22
CA HIS A 168 -7.12 -10.90 -0.08
C HIS A 168 -8.24 -10.38 0.85
N LEU A 169 -8.64 -9.11 0.73
CA LEU A 169 -9.66 -8.50 1.59
C LEU A 169 -11.07 -8.69 1.00
N GLU A 170 -12.03 -8.85 1.90
CA GLU A 170 -13.47 -8.96 1.59
C GLU A 170 -14.24 -7.81 2.22
N GLU A 171 -15.25 -7.31 1.51
CA GLU A 171 -16.21 -6.36 2.04
C GLU A 171 -17.37 -7.14 2.68
N ARG A 172 -17.28 -7.42 3.97
CA ARG A 172 -18.23 -8.30 4.67
C ARG A 172 -19.64 -7.71 4.76
N HIS A 173 -19.78 -6.39 4.60
CA HIS A 173 -21.07 -5.72 4.71
C HIS A 173 -21.90 -5.83 3.44
N VAL A 174 -21.33 -6.36 2.35
CA VAL A 174 -22.03 -6.60 1.09
C VAL A 174 -21.83 -8.04 0.65
N THR A 175 -22.93 -8.75 0.43
CA THR A 175 -22.89 -10.10 -0.13
C THR A 175 -23.56 -10.15 -1.49
N ILE A 176 -22.96 -10.93 -2.40
CA ILE A 176 -23.47 -11.20 -3.74
C ILE A 176 -23.72 -12.71 -3.81
N ASP A 177 -24.97 -13.09 -4.04
CA ASP A 177 -25.44 -14.48 -4.11
C ASP A 177 -25.01 -15.30 -2.86
N GLY A 178 -25.06 -14.65 -1.69
CA GLY A 178 -24.77 -15.23 -0.37
C GLY A 178 -23.28 -15.29 0.02
N LYS A 179 -22.37 -14.72 -0.77
CA LYS A 179 -20.93 -14.68 -0.47
C LYS A 179 -20.45 -13.25 -0.25
N PRO A 180 -19.52 -12.99 0.71
CA PRO A 180 -18.87 -11.69 0.84
C PRO A 180 -18.23 -11.24 -0.48
N MET A 181 -18.41 -9.97 -0.81
CA MET A 181 -17.87 -9.39 -2.03
C MET A 181 -16.35 -9.17 -1.88
N SER A 182 -15.60 -9.22 -2.98
CA SER A 182 -14.23 -8.70 -3.00
C SER A 182 -14.18 -7.22 -2.61
N ALA A 183 -13.37 -6.88 -1.61
CA ALA A 183 -13.12 -5.50 -1.22
C ALA A 183 -12.50 -4.69 -2.37
N SER A 184 -11.57 -5.29 -3.12
CA SER A 184 -10.94 -4.69 -4.30
C SER A 184 -11.96 -4.27 -5.35
N LEU A 185 -12.89 -5.17 -5.70
CA LEU A 185 -13.93 -4.90 -6.69
C LEU A 185 -14.97 -3.90 -6.17
N PHE A 186 -15.24 -3.90 -4.87
CA PHE A 186 -16.14 -2.93 -4.25
C PHE A 186 -15.56 -1.51 -4.32
N ASP A 187 -14.32 -1.33 -3.88
CA ASP A 187 -13.65 -0.03 -3.84
C ASP A 187 -13.46 0.55 -5.25
N PHE A 188 -12.90 -0.27 -6.16
CA PHE A 188 -12.73 0.09 -7.57
C PHE A 188 -14.08 0.38 -8.22
N GLY A 189 -15.04 -0.54 -8.06
CA GLY A 189 -16.31 -0.49 -8.77
C GLY A 189 -17.13 0.74 -8.41
N LEU A 190 -17.24 1.05 -7.11
CA LEU A 190 -17.93 2.26 -6.65
C LEU A 190 -17.23 3.53 -7.13
N TYR A 191 -15.91 3.62 -6.96
CA TYR A 191 -15.18 4.82 -7.38
C TYR A 191 -15.31 5.02 -8.90
N PHE A 192 -15.09 3.98 -9.69
CA PHE A 192 -15.17 4.05 -11.14
C PHE A 192 -16.59 4.41 -11.61
N PHE A 193 -17.62 3.75 -11.07
CA PHE A 193 -19.02 3.99 -11.43
C PHE A 193 -19.42 5.45 -11.22
N HIS A 194 -19.08 6.02 -10.07
CA HIS A 194 -19.43 7.40 -9.75
C HIS A 194 -18.54 8.40 -10.48
N ASN A 195 -17.28 8.10 -10.75
CA ASN A 195 -16.33 9.16 -11.08
C ASN A 195 -15.75 9.12 -12.50
N ALA A 196 -15.82 8.00 -13.23
CA ALA A 196 -15.16 7.89 -14.54
C ALA A 196 -15.59 8.98 -15.52
N LYS A 197 -16.90 9.17 -15.71
CA LYS A 197 -17.44 10.20 -16.62
C LYS A 197 -17.21 11.62 -16.10
N ARG A 198 -17.22 11.83 -14.77
CA ARG A 198 -16.92 13.13 -14.14
C ARG A 198 -15.48 13.57 -14.38
N LEU A 199 -14.54 12.63 -14.24
CA LEU A 199 -13.11 12.86 -14.47
C LEU A 199 -12.84 13.15 -15.95
N LEU A 200 -13.43 12.36 -16.86
CA LEU A 200 -13.30 12.59 -18.30
C LEU A 200 -13.82 13.96 -18.73
N ALA A 201 -14.95 14.40 -18.21
CA ALA A 201 -15.51 15.73 -18.48
C ALA A 201 -14.58 16.88 -18.01
N LYS A 202 -13.60 16.58 -17.15
CA LYS A 202 -12.60 17.52 -16.62
C LYS A 202 -11.20 17.28 -17.22
N ASN A 203 -11.11 16.58 -18.35
CA ASN A 203 -9.86 16.23 -19.04
C ASN A 203 -8.85 15.47 -18.15
N SER A 204 -9.36 14.65 -17.23
CA SER A 204 -8.58 13.71 -16.43
C SER A 204 -9.12 12.29 -16.61
N GLY A 205 -8.70 11.34 -15.79
CA GLY A 205 -9.12 9.95 -15.90
C GLY A 205 -9.23 9.21 -14.57
N PRO A 206 -9.91 8.06 -14.55
CA PRO A 206 -9.99 7.19 -13.39
C PRO A 206 -8.64 6.49 -13.18
N TYR A 207 -7.85 7.01 -12.25
CA TYR A 207 -6.49 6.55 -11.96
C TYR A 207 -6.39 5.78 -10.65
N PHE A 208 -5.60 4.71 -10.62
CA PHE A 208 -5.51 3.80 -9.48
C PHE A 208 -4.09 3.42 -9.09
N TYR A 209 -3.94 3.00 -7.85
CA TYR A 209 -2.78 2.28 -7.33
C TYR A 209 -3.16 0.85 -6.95
N LEU A 210 -2.46 -0.17 -7.45
CA LEU A 210 -2.81 -1.58 -7.21
C LEU A 210 -1.83 -2.21 -6.21
N PRO A 211 -2.28 -2.57 -4.99
CA PRO A 211 -1.40 -3.07 -3.95
C PRO A 211 -1.23 -4.59 -3.99
N LYS A 212 -0.13 -5.05 -3.40
CA LYS A 212 0.10 -6.43 -2.93
C LYS A 212 -0.17 -7.53 -3.96
N LEU A 213 0.12 -7.27 -5.23
CA LEU A 213 0.07 -8.32 -6.27
C LEU A 213 1.22 -9.31 -6.05
N GLU A 214 0.98 -10.60 -6.29
CA GLU A 214 2.00 -11.66 -6.16
C GLU A 214 2.29 -12.38 -7.49
N SER A 215 1.58 -12.04 -8.56
CA SER A 215 1.83 -12.59 -9.90
C SER A 215 1.27 -11.71 -11.02
N HIS A 216 1.80 -11.89 -12.23
CA HIS A 216 1.25 -11.29 -13.45
C HIS A 216 -0.18 -11.77 -13.78
N LEU A 217 -0.60 -12.95 -13.31
CA LEU A 217 -1.97 -13.43 -13.50
C LEU A 217 -3.01 -12.62 -12.71
N GLU A 218 -2.60 -12.03 -11.59
CA GLU A 218 -3.41 -11.08 -10.84
C GLU A 218 -3.45 -9.70 -11.52
N ALA A 219 -2.37 -9.30 -12.19
CA ALA A 219 -2.37 -8.14 -13.08
C ALA A 219 -3.31 -8.36 -14.27
N ARG A 220 -3.34 -9.57 -14.84
CA ARG A 220 -4.31 -9.95 -15.89
C ARG A 220 -5.76 -9.90 -15.37
N LEU A 221 -6.02 -10.35 -14.14
CA LEU A 221 -7.35 -10.22 -13.55
C LEU A 221 -7.79 -8.75 -13.49
N TRP A 222 -6.92 -7.85 -13.03
CA TRP A 222 -7.20 -6.42 -13.04
C TRP A 222 -7.47 -5.89 -14.45
N ASN A 223 -6.67 -6.29 -15.44
CA ASN A 223 -6.90 -5.89 -16.83
C ASN A 223 -8.30 -6.28 -17.32
N ASP A 224 -8.72 -7.52 -17.06
CA ASP A 224 -10.03 -8.02 -17.48
C ASP A 224 -11.17 -7.29 -16.75
N VAL A 225 -10.99 -6.95 -15.47
CA VAL A 225 -11.90 -6.10 -14.69
C VAL A 225 -12.03 -4.70 -15.31
N PHE A 226 -10.92 -4.08 -15.72
CA PHE A 226 -10.93 -2.76 -16.36
C PHE A 226 -11.65 -2.77 -17.69
N VAL A 227 -11.33 -3.74 -18.56
CA VAL A 227 -11.98 -3.90 -19.87
C VAL A 227 -13.48 -4.07 -19.69
N PHE A 228 -13.92 -4.94 -18.78
CA PHE A 228 -15.33 -5.13 -18.49
C PHE A 228 -16.00 -3.85 -17.97
N ALA A 229 -15.38 -3.16 -17.01
CA ALA A 229 -15.93 -1.93 -16.42
C ALA A 229 -16.09 -0.83 -17.48
N GLN A 230 -15.11 -0.68 -18.36
CA GLN A 230 -15.12 0.28 -19.45
C GLN A 230 -16.23 -0.02 -20.46
N GLU A 231 -16.40 -1.29 -20.84
CA GLU A 231 -17.50 -1.72 -21.71
C GLU A 231 -18.87 -1.51 -21.06
N ALA A 232 -19.04 -1.93 -19.81
CA ALA A 232 -20.30 -1.86 -19.09
C ALA A 232 -20.80 -0.41 -18.89
N LEU A 233 -19.89 0.54 -18.71
CA LEU A 233 -20.25 1.95 -18.46
C LEU A 233 -20.05 2.87 -19.68
N ASP A 234 -19.73 2.31 -20.85
CA ASP A 234 -19.45 3.06 -22.08
C ASP A 234 -18.34 4.11 -21.89
N VAL A 235 -17.20 3.63 -21.38
CA VAL A 235 -15.96 4.39 -21.21
C VAL A 235 -14.94 3.82 -22.21
N PRO A 236 -14.21 4.66 -22.98
CA PRO A 236 -13.24 4.16 -23.95
C PRO A 236 -12.21 3.22 -23.32
N ARG A 237 -11.80 2.18 -24.05
CA ARG A 237 -10.68 1.33 -23.64
C ARG A 237 -9.41 2.17 -23.44
N THR A 238 -8.51 1.74 -22.55
CA THR A 238 -7.28 2.46 -22.14
C THR A 238 -7.47 3.75 -21.32
N THR A 239 -8.71 4.16 -21.01
CA THR A 239 -9.00 5.32 -20.14
C THR A 239 -8.57 5.12 -18.69
N ILE A 240 -8.78 3.92 -18.13
CA ILE A 240 -8.27 3.59 -16.79
C ILE A 240 -6.75 3.59 -16.84
N LYS A 241 -6.09 4.28 -15.88
CA LYS A 241 -4.65 4.16 -15.68
C LYS A 241 -4.29 3.68 -14.29
N VAL A 242 -3.28 2.82 -14.19
CA VAL A 242 -2.86 2.21 -12.93
C VAL A 242 -1.37 2.32 -12.68
N THR A 243 -0.98 2.45 -11.42
CA THR A 243 0.39 2.23 -10.97
C THR A 243 0.40 1.01 -10.05
N VAL A 244 1.28 0.04 -10.29
CA VAL A 244 1.32 -1.19 -9.47
C VAL A 244 2.44 -1.09 -8.44
N LEU A 245 2.14 -1.37 -7.17
CA LEU A 245 3.17 -1.45 -6.14
C LEU A 245 3.87 -2.81 -6.26
N ILE A 246 5.18 -2.80 -6.54
CA ILE A 246 5.99 -4.02 -6.51
C ILE A 246 6.45 -4.23 -5.07
N GLU A 247 5.51 -4.53 -4.19
CA GLU A 247 5.74 -4.60 -2.75
C GLU A 247 5.62 -6.03 -2.21
N THR A 248 5.68 -7.02 -3.10
CA THR A 248 5.83 -8.42 -2.72
C THR A 248 7.09 -8.99 -3.37
N ILE A 249 7.77 -9.89 -2.67
CA ILE A 249 9.01 -10.50 -3.18
C ILE A 249 8.78 -11.25 -4.49
N LEU A 250 7.59 -11.84 -4.68
CA LEU A 250 7.27 -12.59 -5.89
C LEU A 250 7.04 -11.66 -7.09
N ALA A 251 6.41 -10.50 -6.90
CA ALA A 251 6.20 -9.53 -7.96
C ALA A 251 7.51 -8.94 -8.52
N ALA A 252 8.59 -8.90 -7.74
CA ALA A 252 9.90 -8.45 -8.22
C ALA A 252 10.47 -9.36 -9.34
N PHE A 253 10.06 -10.63 -9.41
CA PHE A 253 10.46 -11.56 -10.48
C PHE A 253 9.53 -11.52 -11.69
N GLU A 254 8.43 -10.76 -11.63
CA GLU A 254 7.37 -10.75 -12.64
C GLU A 254 7.02 -9.32 -13.10
N MET A 255 7.92 -8.35 -12.89
CA MET A 255 7.67 -6.93 -13.22
C MET A 255 7.37 -6.70 -14.72
N GLU A 256 8.12 -7.35 -15.60
CA GLU A 256 7.93 -7.28 -17.06
C GLU A 256 6.56 -7.87 -17.47
N GLU A 257 6.20 -9.01 -16.90
CA GLU A 257 4.93 -9.68 -17.14
C GLU A 257 3.75 -8.87 -16.58
N ILE A 258 3.87 -8.28 -15.38
CA ILE A 258 2.86 -7.37 -14.81
C ILE A 258 2.62 -6.18 -15.74
N LEU A 259 3.70 -5.54 -16.23
CA LEU A 259 3.59 -4.46 -17.22
C LEU A 259 2.92 -4.93 -18.51
N TYR A 260 3.23 -6.14 -18.97
CA TYR A 260 2.67 -6.69 -20.21
C TYR A 260 1.17 -7.00 -20.09
N GLU A 261 0.75 -7.63 -19.00
CA GLU A 261 -0.65 -7.99 -18.74
C GLU A 261 -1.54 -6.76 -18.57
N LEU A 262 -0.97 -5.66 -18.06
CA LEU A 262 -1.67 -4.39 -17.89
C LEU A 262 -1.27 -3.35 -18.94
N ARG A 263 -0.59 -3.70 -20.05
CA ARG A 263 0.05 -2.73 -20.96
C ARG A 263 -0.87 -1.62 -21.48
N ASP A 264 -2.17 -1.88 -21.60
CA ASP A 264 -3.17 -0.90 -22.05
C ASP A 264 -3.56 0.12 -20.95
N HIS A 265 -3.38 -0.26 -19.69
CA HIS A 265 -3.86 0.46 -18.52
C HIS A 265 -2.74 0.88 -17.56
N ILE A 266 -1.55 0.29 -17.60
CA ILE A 266 -0.47 0.62 -16.65
C ILE A 266 0.26 1.90 -17.06
N ALA A 267 0.52 2.74 -16.07
CA ALA A 267 1.30 3.96 -16.18
C ALA A 267 2.64 3.87 -15.44
N GLY A 268 2.81 2.94 -14.49
CA GLY A 268 4.06 2.80 -13.75
C GLY A 268 4.09 1.67 -12.75
N LEU A 269 5.26 1.47 -12.15
CA LEU A 269 5.48 0.66 -10.96
C LEU A 269 6.00 1.53 -9.81
N ASN A 270 5.72 1.14 -8.58
CA ASN A 270 6.21 1.80 -7.37
C ASN A 270 7.09 0.87 -6.53
N ALA A 271 8.14 1.45 -5.92
CA ALA A 271 9.03 0.76 -4.99
C ALA A 271 8.56 0.87 -3.53
N GLY A 272 8.27 -0.26 -2.88
CA GLY A 272 7.88 -0.35 -1.47
C GLY A 272 9.02 -0.83 -0.56
N ARG A 273 8.95 -0.51 0.74
CA ARG A 273 9.90 -1.01 1.76
C ARG A 273 9.25 -1.99 2.72
N TRP A 274 8.30 -1.54 3.53
CA TRP A 274 7.76 -2.35 4.63
C TRP A 274 7.01 -3.58 4.14
N ASP A 275 6.07 -3.42 3.20
CA ASP A 275 5.37 -4.56 2.60
C ASP A 275 6.31 -5.53 1.88
N TYR A 276 7.34 -5.02 1.20
CA TYR A 276 8.30 -5.86 0.49
C TYR A 276 9.09 -6.75 1.45
N ILE A 277 9.61 -6.17 2.54
CA ILE A 277 10.36 -6.91 3.57
C ILE A 277 9.42 -7.85 4.34
N PHE A 278 8.21 -7.40 4.65
CA PHE A 278 7.18 -8.25 5.25
C PHE A 278 6.88 -9.46 4.36
N SER A 279 6.74 -9.25 3.05
CA SER A 279 6.53 -10.31 2.08
C SER A 279 7.69 -11.29 2.02
N ILE A 280 8.94 -10.86 2.20
CA ILE A 280 10.10 -11.76 2.29
C ILE A 280 9.91 -12.69 3.50
N ILE A 281 9.66 -12.14 4.68
CA ILE A 281 9.42 -12.95 5.89
C ILE A 281 8.25 -13.91 5.67
N LYS A 282 7.13 -13.41 5.13
CA LYS A 282 5.92 -14.22 4.86
C LYS A 282 6.22 -15.42 3.96
N LYS A 283 6.89 -15.17 2.83
CA LYS A 283 7.15 -16.21 1.82
C LYS A 283 8.21 -17.21 2.26
N PHE A 284 9.22 -16.76 2.99
CA PHE A 284 10.35 -17.58 3.44
C PHE A 284 10.26 -17.96 4.93
N ARG A 285 9.06 -17.88 5.51
CA ARG A 285 8.84 -18.04 6.96
C ARG A 285 9.35 -19.36 7.55
N ASN A 286 9.45 -20.42 6.76
CA ASN A 286 9.94 -21.74 7.19
C ASN A 286 11.42 -22.01 6.86
N ARG A 287 12.16 -21.02 6.36
CA ARG A 287 13.54 -21.15 5.89
C ARG A 287 14.48 -20.44 6.87
N ALA A 288 15.17 -21.21 7.71
CA ALA A 288 16.05 -20.68 8.77
C ALA A 288 17.26 -19.91 8.23
N GLU A 289 17.62 -20.11 6.96
CA GLU A 289 18.66 -19.37 6.26
C GLU A 289 18.25 -17.93 5.88
N PHE A 290 16.97 -17.57 5.99
CA PHE A 290 16.42 -16.27 5.56
C PHE A 290 15.91 -15.40 6.72
N ILE A 291 16.52 -15.53 7.90
CA ILE A 291 16.22 -14.68 9.07
C ILE A 291 16.73 -13.26 8.81
N LEU A 292 15.85 -12.27 8.99
CA LEU A 292 16.18 -10.86 8.80
C LEU A 292 16.58 -10.19 10.14
N PRO A 293 17.52 -9.22 10.14
CA PRO A 293 17.86 -8.43 11.33
C PRO A 293 16.77 -7.39 11.63
N ASP A 294 16.96 -6.50 12.60
CA ASP A 294 16.01 -5.41 12.88
C ASP A 294 15.63 -4.65 11.60
N ARG A 295 14.33 -4.42 11.38
CA ARG A 295 13.81 -3.81 10.13
C ARG A 295 14.42 -2.43 9.83
N ALA A 296 14.82 -1.69 10.86
CA ALA A 296 15.46 -0.39 10.71
C ALA A 296 16.80 -0.47 9.96
N GLN A 297 17.53 -1.59 10.09
CA GLN A 297 18.82 -1.86 9.43
C GLN A 297 18.65 -2.27 7.96
N ILE A 298 17.42 -2.64 7.54
CA ILE A 298 17.10 -3.05 6.17
C ILE A 298 16.72 -1.82 5.36
N THR A 299 17.69 -0.99 5.02
CA THR A 299 17.52 0.24 4.22
C THR A 299 17.37 -0.08 2.73
N MET A 300 16.93 0.92 1.95
CA MET A 300 16.89 0.82 0.47
C MET A 300 18.29 0.65 -0.15
N THR A 301 19.37 0.81 0.63
CA THR A 301 20.76 0.61 0.19
C THR A 301 21.31 -0.78 0.49
N THR A 302 20.55 -1.64 1.19
CA THR A 302 20.95 -3.04 1.36
C THR A 302 20.99 -3.78 0.02
N PRO A 303 21.87 -4.79 -0.17
CA PRO A 303 22.17 -5.34 -1.50
C PRO A 303 20.93 -5.82 -2.28
N PHE A 304 20.04 -6.59 -1.65
CA PHE A 304 18.84 -7.09 -2.34
C PHE A 304 17.80 -5.98 -2.60
N MET A 305 17.69 -4.98 -1.71
CA MET A 305 16.83 -3.81 -1.94
C MET A 305 17.35 -2.97 -3.10
N ARG A 306 18.67 -2.80 -3.23
CA ARG A 306 19.30 -2.14 -4.38
C ARG A 306 19.00 -2.86 -5.67
N ALA A 307 19.26 -4.17 -5.73
CA ALA A 307 18.97 -5.00 -6.90
C ALA A 307 17.49 -4.87 -7.33
N TYR A 308 16.58 -4.89 -6.35
CA TYR A 308 15.16 -4.67 -6.55
C TYR A 308 14.85 -3.30 -7.17
N THR A 309 15.30 -2.21 -6.55
CA THR A 309 14.99 -0.85 -7.04
C THR A 309 15.60 -0.55 -8.40
N GLU A 310 16.83 -1.01 -8.66
CA GLU A 310 17.51 -0.80 -9.93
C GLU A 310 16.83 -1.58 -11.06
N LEU A 311 16.41 -2.82 -10.78
CA LEU A 311 15.66 -3.62 -11.74
C LEU A 311 14.29 -3.01 -12.03
N LEU A 312 13.61 -2.44 -11.03
CA LEU A 312 12.33 -1.76 -11.21
C LEU A 312 12.48 -0.57 -12.17
N VAL A 313 13.43 0.33 -11.93
CA VAL A 313 13.67 1.51 -12.80
C VAL A 313 13.95 1.06 -14.23
N ARG A 314 14.89 0.12 -14.41
CA ARG A 314 15.22 -0.42 -15.73
C ARG A 314 13.99 -0.99 -16.44
N THR A 315 13.21 -1.80 -15.73
CA THR A 315 12.04 -2.48 -16.28
C THR A 315 10.96 -1.49 -16.72
N CYS A 316 10.65 -0.50 -15.88
CA CYS A 316 9.70 0.57 -16.22
C CYS A 316 10.14 1.36 -17.45
N HIS A 317 11.37 1.86 -17.45
CA HIS A 317 11.88 2.75 -18.50
C HIS A 317 12.03 2.04 -19.83
N LYS A 318 12.49 0.78 -19.81
CA LYS A 318 12.49 -0.10 -20.99
C LYS A 318 11.10 -0.20 -21.63
N ARG A 319 10.03 -0.11 -20.84
CA ARG A 319 8.63 -0.23 -21.31
C ARG A 319 7.88 1.08 -21.46
N GLY A 320 8.51 2.21 -21.19
CA GLY A 320 7.89 3.55 -21.28
C GLY A 320 6.94 3.85 -20.11
N ALA A 321 7.01 3.08 -19.04
CA ALA A 321 6.24 3.28 -17.81
C ALA A 321 7.03 4.12 -16.79
N HIS A 322 6.34 4.73 -15.83
CA HIS A 322 6.98 5.43 -14.73
C HIS A 322 7.59 4.47 -13.70
N ALA A 323 8.73 4.84 -13.14
CA ALA A 323 9.27 4.26 -11.91
C ALA A 323 9.08 5.26 -10.76
N ILE A 324 8.25 4.92 -9.76
CA ILE A 324 8.00 5.76 -8.59
C ILE A 324 8.76 5.21 -7.36
N GLY A 325 9.50 6.08 -6.68
CA GLY A 325 10.30 5.78 -5.50
C GLY A 325 9.49 5.57 -4.22
N GLY A 326 10.20 5.31 -3.13
CA GLY A 326 9.59 4.88 -1.87
C GLY A 326 9.15 6.03 -0.97
N MET A 327 8.54 5.66 0.16
CA MET A 327 7.97 6.57 1.15
C MET A 327 9.01 7.29 2.01
N ALA A 328 8.86 8.60 2.19
CA ALA A 328 9.38 9.36 3.33
C ALA A 328 8.24 9.68 4.31
N ALA A 329 8.19 8.92 5.42
CA ALA A 329 7.07 8.95 6.37
C ALA A 329 7.21 9.96 7.52
N PHE A 330 8.29 10.74 7.55
CA PHE A 330 8.57 11.63 8.69
C PHE A 330 7.53 12.74 8.85
N ILE A 331 7.10 12.96 10.09
CA ILE A 331 6.22 14.05 10.50
C ILE A 331 7.06 15.09 11.23
N PRO A 332 7.26 16.29 10.65
CA PRO A 332 8.02 17.34 11.32
C PRO A 332 7.45 17.71 12.70
N SER A 333 8.33 17.71 13.69
CA SER A 333 8.02 18.13 15.05
C SER A 333 7.86 19.64 15.12
N ARG A 334 6.76 20.11 15.72
CA ARG A 334 6.56 21.54 16.01
C ARG A 334 7.34 22.02 17.24
N LYS A 335 7.92 21.09 18.01
CA LYS A 335 8.56 21.37 19.31
C LYS A 335 10.08 21.18 19.28
N ASP A 336 10.60 20.45 18.29
CA ASP A 336 12.00 20.03 18.23
C ASP A 336 12.57 20.25 16.83
N ALA A 337 13.33 21.34 16.68
CA ALA A 337 13.97 21.69 15.41
C ALA A 337 15.14 20.75 15.05
N GLN A 338 15.86 20.23 16.05
CA GLN A 338 17.03 19.38 15.80
C GLN A 338 16.64 18.02 15.23
N VAL A 339 15.52 17.45 15.71
CA VAL A 339 14.93 16.24 15.14
C VAL A 339 14.50 16.48 13.69
N ASN A 340 13.94 17.66 13.39
CA ASN A 340 13.58 18.01 12.02
C ASN A 340 14.81 18.10 11.11
N ASP A 341 15.85 18.82 11.51
CA ASP A 341 17.05 18.98 10.69
C ASP A 341 17.66 17.62 10.35
N THR A 342 17.80 16.74 11.35
CA THR A 342 18.33 15.38 11.15
C THR A 342 17.48 14.55 10.20
N ALA A 343 16.15 14.58 10.38
CA ALA A 343 15.23 13.81 9.55
C ALA A 343 15.13 14.35 8.13
N LEU A 344 15.08 15.68 7.95
CA LEU A 344 15.01 16.32 6.64
C LEU A 344 16.28 16.11 5.82
N THR A 345 17.46 16.08 6.45
CA THR A 345 18.70 15.67 5.76
C THR A 345 18.59 14.23 5.25
N ARG A 346 18.14 13.29 6.07
CA ARG A 346 17.95 11.89 5.64
C ARG A 346 16.95 11.77 4.50
N VAL A 347 15.82 12.48 4.57
CA VAL A 347 14.83 12.54 3.49
C VAL A 347 15.50 13.05 2.21
N ARG A 348 16.28 14.13 2.28
CA ARG A 348 17.00 14.69 1.12
C ARG A 348 17.96 13.68 0.51
N ASP A 349 18.78 13.02 1.33
CA ASP A 349 19.76 12.03 0.88
C ASP A 349 19.09 10.83 0.20
N ASP A 350 17.98 10.36 0.79
CA ASP A 350 17.18 9.28 0.22
C ASP A 350 16.56 9.68 -1.14
N LYS A 351 16.02 10.89 -1.25
CA LYS A 351 15.41 11.37 -2.50
C LYS A 351 16.46 11.67 -3.58
N LEU A 352 17.64 12.14 -3.19
CA LEU A 352 18.76 12.38 -4.11
C LEU A 352 19.25 11.08 -4.72
N ARG A 353 19.31 10.01 -3.91
CA ARG A 353 19.60 8.67 -4.41
C ARG A 353 18.53 8.19 -5.40
N GLU A 354 17.25 8.32 -5.05
CA GLU A 354 16.16 7.88 -5.93
C GLU A 354 16.17 8.61 -7.29
N SER A 355 16.23 9.94 -7.29
CA SER A 355 16.32 10.70 -8.54
C SER A 355 17.61 10.36 -9.31
N GLY A 356 18.73 10.17 -8.59
CA GLY A 356 20.01 9.72 -9.12
C GLY A 356 20.01 8.32 -9.72
N ASP A 357 19.15 7.41 -9.25
CA ASP A 357 18.99 6.05 -9.80
C ASP A 357 18.12 6.00 -11.04
N GLY A 358 17.24 6.99 -11.20
CA GLY A 358 16.34 7.11 -12.33
C GLY A 358 14.86 7.09 -11.99
N PHE A 359 14.45 7.18 -10.73
CA PHE A 359 13.02 7.27 -10.42
C PHE A 359 12.42 8.56 -10.97
N ASP A 360 11.23 8.49 -11.58
CA ASP A 360 10.50 9.64 -12.13
C ASP A 360 9.79 10.47 -11.06
N GLY A 361 9.62 9.89 -9.87
CA GLY A 361 8.97 10.52 -8.74
C GLY A 361 9.18 9.77 -7.44
N THR A 362 8.62 10.28 -6.35
CA THR A 362 8.76 9.69 -5.01
C THR A 362 7.55 9.96 -4.11
N TRP A 363 7.47 9.22 -3.00
CA TRP A 363 6.40 9.34 -2.01
C TRP A 363 6.80 10.11 -0.75
N VAL A 364 5.83 10.86 -0.22
CA VAL A 364 5.85 11.49 1.11
C VAL A 364 4.53 11.26 1.84
N ALA A 365 4.56 11.19 3.17
CA ALA A 365 3.34 11.00 3.99
C ALA A 365 2.81 12.28 4.62
N HIS A 366 3.55 13.40 4.53
CA HIS A 366 3.20 14.65 5.19
C HIS A 366 3.42 15.86 4.27
N PRO A 367 2.48 16.83 4.21
CA PRO A 367 2.59 18.01 3.33
C PRO A 367 3.89 18.81 3.51
N ASP A 368 4.38 18.95 4.73
CA ASP A 368 5.63 19.66 5.02
C ASP A 368 6.88 19.03 4.37
N LEU A 369 6.83 17.77 3.93
CA LEU A 369 7.93 17.13 3.19
C LEU A 369 7.87 17.39 1.69
N VAL A 370 6.73 17.84 1.16
CA VAL A 370 6.55 18.09 -0.28
C VAL A 370 7.59 19.07 -0.81
N PRO A 371 7.84 20.26 -0.19
CA PRO A 371 8.83 21.20 -0.72
C PRO A 371 10.26 20.63 -0.73
N VAL A 372 10.62 19.84 0.30
CA VAL A 372 11.97 19.26 0.43
C VAL A 372 12.21 18.21 -0.65
N ALA A 373 11.26 17.30 -0.85
CA ALA A 373 11.36 16.28 -1.88
C ALA A 373 11.23 16.89 -3.29
N LYS A 374 10.35 17.87 -3.47
CA LYS A 374 10.15 18.57 -4.75
C LYS A 374 11.43 19.25 -5.22
N GLN A 375 12.14 19.96 -4.33
CA GLN A 375 13.41 20.60 -4.69
C GLN A 375 14.41 19.60 -5.27
N VAL A 376 14.54 18.41 -4.65
CA VAL A 376 15.49 17.39 -5.10
C VAL A 376 15.16 16.85 -6.50
N PHE A 377 13.87 16.65 -6.79
CA PHE A 377 13.44 16.17 -8.11
C PHE A 377 13.47 17.27 -9.16
N ASP A 378 13.10 18.50 -8.82
CA ASP A 378 13.18 19.65 -9.72
C ASP A 378 14.66 19.94 -10.09
N ASP A 379 15.60 19.83 -9.15
CA ASP A 379 17.04 19.96 -9.41
C ASP A 379 17.56 18.86 -10.36
N ALA A 380 17.03 17.65 -10.25
CA ALA A 380 17.47 16.50 -11.04
C ALA A 380 16.85 16.45 -12.45
N LEU A 381 15.59 16.87 -12.59
CA LEU A 381 14.80 16.72 -13.81
C LEU A 381 14.63 18.03 -14.60
N GLY A 382 14.81 19.19 -13.95
CA GLY A 382 14.61 20.49 -14.57
C GLY A 382 13.18 20.64 -15.10
N GLU A 383 13.05 20.94 -16.39
CA GLU A 383 11.76 21.11 -17.07
C GLU A 383 11.14 19.79 -17.57
N GLN A 384 11.84 18.66 -17.40
CA GLN A 384 11.33 17.37 -17.86
C GLN A 384 10.28 16.82 -16.88
N PRO A 385 9.14 16.29 -17.37
CA PRO A 385 8.10 15.71 -16.52
C PRO A 385 8.54 14.42 -15.81
N HIS A 386 9.60 13.77 -16.31
CA HIS A 386 10.06 12.46 -15.93
C HIS A 386 11.42 12.14 -16.61
N GLN A 387 12.07 11.05 -16.24
CA GLN A 387 13.36 10.60 -16.77
C GLN A 387 13.34 9.17 -17.35
N LYS A 388 12.20 8.75 -17.92
CA LYS A 388 12.04 7.46 -18.63
C LYS A 388 13.08 7.18 -19.73
N ASN A 389 13.78 8.21 -20.22
CA ASN A 389 14.89 8.07 -21.17
C ASN A 389 16.17 7.48 -20.52
N LYS A 390 16.26 7.46 -19.19
CA LYS A 390 17.36 6.83 -18.46
C LYS A 390 17.14 5.32 -18.36
N LEU A 391 17.48 4.60 -19.42
CA LEU A 391 17.13 3.18 -19.59
C LEU A 391 17.82 2.20 -18.63
N ARG A 392 18.85 2.64 -17.88
CA ARG A 392 19.64 1.81 -16.95
C ARG A 392 20.17 0.52 -17.60
N GLU A 393 20.82 0.66 -18.75
CA GLU A 393 21.43 -0.47 -19.49
C GLU A 393 22.57 -1.15 -18.71
N ASP A 394 23.12 -0.46 -17.71
CA ASP A 394 24.09 -0.97 -16.72
C ASP A 394 23.51 -2.07 -15.82
N VAL A 395 22.19 -2.04 -15.57
CA VAL A 395 21.53 -2.96 -14.64
C VAL A 395 21.21 -4.27 -15.37
N ARG A 396 21.56 -5.40 -14.74
CA ARG A 396 21.21 -6.75 -15.23
C ARG A 396 20.19 -7.39 -14.31
N ALA A 397 19.23 -8.09 -14.90
CA ALA A 397 18.26 -8.87 -14.13
C ALA A 397 19.01 -10.06 -13.50
N ASP A 398 19.00 -10.15 -12.17
CA ASP A 398 19.68 -11.19 -11.42
C ASP A 398 18.77 -11.69 -10.29
N ALA A 399 18.17 -12.86 -10.51
CA ALA A 399 17.29 -13.52 -9.56
C ALA A 399 18.01 -13.83 -8.22
N ARG A 400 19.31 -14.14 -8.26
CA ARG A 400 20.09 -14.44 -7.05
C ARG A 400 20.31 -13.18 -6.23
N ALA A 401 20.55 -12.05 -6.87
CA ALA A 401 20.68 -10.76 -6.16
C ALA A 401 19.38 -10.35 -5.47
N LEU A 402 18.22 -10.57 -6.13
CA LEU A 402 16.90 -10.31 -5.54
C LEU A 402 16.60 -11.22 -4.34
N ALA A 403 17.06 -12.47 -4.37
CA ALA A 403 16.80 -13.48 -3.34
C ALA A 403 17.94 -13.61 -2.30
N ASN A 404 18.97 -12.77 -2.34
CA ASN A 404 20.06 -12.78 -1.38
C ASN A 404 19.78 -11.84 -0.20
N PHE A 405 19.03 -12.32 0.78
CA PHE A 405 18.57 -11.51 1.92
C PHE A 405 19.64 -11.24 3.00
N VAL A 406 20.92 -11.37 2.67
CA VAL A 406 22.02 -11.06 3.58
C VAL A 406 22.11 -9.54 3.78
N VAL A 407 22.05 -9.12 5.05
CA VAL A 407 22.24 -7.74 5.48
C VAL A 407 23.60 -7.64 6.19
N PRO A 408 24.60 -6.96 5.61
CA PRO A 408 25.91 -6.82 6.23
C PRO A 408 25.82 -6.20 7.62
N ASN A 409 26.45 -6.82 8.61
CA ASN A 409 26.42 -6.42 10.03
C ASN A 409 25.00 -6.36 10.64
N GLY A 410 24.04 -7.06 10.03
CA GLY A 410 22.68 -7.15 10.55
C GLY A 410 22.65 -7.79 11.92
N ALA A 411 21.97 -7.14 12.87
CA ALA A 411 21.76 -7.67 14.22
C ALA A 411 20.29 -7.61 14.63
N ILE A 412 19.89 -8.51 15.53
CA ILE A 412 18.61 -8.42 16.23
C ILE A 412 18.89 -7.85 17.62
N THR A 413 18.20 -6.78 18.00
CA THR A 413 18.47 -6.09 19.28
C THR A 413 17.25 -6.06 20.18
N GLU A 414 17.44 -6.01 21.51
CA GLU A 414 16.32 -5.78 22.44
C GLU A 414 15.51 -4.54 22.07
N ALA A 415 16.20 -3.45 21.68
CA ALA A 415 15.55 -2.22 21.24
C ALA A 415 14.67 -2.45 20.01
N GLY A 416 15.12 -3.24 19.03
CA GLY A 416 14.36 -3.61 17.84
C GLY A 416 13.12 -4.44 18.17
N VAL A 417 13.25 -5.47 19.03
CA VAL A 417 12.11 -6.29 19.46
C VAL A 417 11.07 -5.44 20.21
N ARG A 418 11.50 -4.63 21.18
CA ARG A 418 10.61 -3.76 21.95
C ARG A 418 9.93 -2.71 21.08
N LEU A 419 10.65 -2.11 20.15
CA LEU A 419 10.07 -1.17 19.18
C LEU A 419 8.98 -1.83 18.35
N ASN A 420 9.19 -3.08 17.91
CA ASN A 420 8.17 -3.82 17.16
C ASN A 420 6.92 -4.11 17.98
N ILE A 421 7.07 -4.48 19.26
CA ILE A 421 5.93 -4.63 20.18
C ILE A 421 5.19 -3.29 20.31
N ASN A 422 5.95 -2.24 20.61
CA ASN A 422 5.41 -0.93 20.93
C ASN A 422 4.63 -0.30 19.76
N VAL A 423 5.26 -0.22 18.58
CA VAL A 423 4.64 0.35 17.37
C VAL A 423 3.49 -0.53 16.89
N GLY A 424 3.64 -1.86 16.89
CA GLY A 424 2.60 -2.78 16.45
C GLY A 424 1.32 -2.66 17.29
N VAL A 425 1.45 -2.54 18.61
CA VAL A 425 0.29 -2.36 19.50
C VAL A 425 -0.37 -0.99 19.31
N GLN A 426 0.42 0.09 19.27
CA GLN A 426 -0.13 1.44 19.06
C GLN A 426 -0.86 1.56 17.72
N TYR A 427 -0.31 0.97 16.65
CA TYR A 427 -0.95 0.98 15.34
C TYR A 427 -2.28 0.20 15.36
N ILE A 428 -2.29 -1.03 15.89
CA ILE A 428 -3.52 -1.84 15.95
C ILE A 428 -4.59 -1.14 16.78
N GLU A 429 -4.22 -0.47 17.89
CA GLU A 429 -5.16 0.28 18.71
C GLU A 429 -5.88 1.38 17.92
N ALA A 430 -5.10 2.21 17.20
CA ALA A 430 -5.64 3.28 16.38
C ALA A 430 -6.48 2.73 15.21
N TRP A 431 -6.02 1.64 14.58
CA TRP A 431 -6.74 0.97 13.50
C TRP A 431 -8.10 0.44 13.96
N LEU A 432 -8.18 -0.15 15.16
CA LEU A 432 -9.44 -0.59 15.76
C LEU A 432 -10.40 0.56 16.08
N ARG A 433 -9.89 1.79 16.20
CA ARG A 433 -10.70 3.01 16.37
C ARG A 433 -11.09 3.66 15.03
N GLY A 434 -10.78 3.03 13.90
CA GLY A 434 -11.08 3.58 12.58
C GLY A 434 -9.98 4.48 12.02
N ASN A 435 -8.77 4.54 12.60
CA ASN A 435 -7.67 5.32 12.04
C ASN A 435 -6.53 4.42 11.53
N GLY A 436 -6.34 4.36 10.21
CA GLY A 436 -5.28 3.58 9.59
C GLY A 436 -3.97 4.34 9.31
N ALA A 437 -3.95 5.67 9.50
CA ALA A 437 -2.77 6.52 9.29
C ALA A 437 -2.39 7.16 10.62
N VAL A 438 -1.32 6.64 11.25
CA VAL A 438 -1.08 6.85 12.68
C VAL A 438 0.28 7.49 12.90
N ALA A 439 0.28 8.66 13.54
CA ALA A 439 1.52 9.33 13.95
C ALA A 439 2.13 8.62 15.18
N ILE A 440 3.22 7.87 14.98
CA ILE A 440 3.95 7.17 16.05
C ILE A 440 5.43 7.56 15.96
N TYR A 441 6.00 8.11 17.04
CA TYR A 441 7.41 8.54 17.08
C TYR A 441 7.85 9.41 15.89
N ASN A 442 7.02 10.39 15.51
CA ASN A 442 7.22 11.29 14.36
C ASN A 442 7.28 10.58 12.99
N LEU A 443 6.70 9.40 12.87
CA LEU A 443 6.48 8.71 11.61
C LEU A 443 4.98 8.54 11.38
N MET A 444 4.53 8.74 10.14
CA MET A 444 3.19 8.40 9.71
C MET A 444 3.18 6.91 9.33
N GLU A 445 2.69 6.08 10.24
CA GLU A 445 2.67 4.63 10.09
C GLU A 445 1.34 4.16 9.49
N ASP A 446 1.42 3.13 8.66
CA ASP A 446 0.31 2.40 8.06
C ASP A 446 0.37 0.90 8.44
N ALA A 447 -0.52 0.08 7.87
CA ALA A 447 -0.63 -1.32 8.26
C ALA A 447 0.64 -2.12 7.97
N ALA A 448 1.38 -1.78 6.90
CA ALA A 448 2.63 -2.42 6.55
C ALA A 448 3.67 -2.32 7.68
N THR A 449 3.69 -1.23 8.45
CA THR A 449 4.57 -1.10 9.63
C THR A 449 4.21 -2.11 10.71
N ALA A 450 2.93 -2.28 11.02
CA ALA A 450 2.50 -3.28 12.00
C ALA A 450 2.72 -4.72 11.49
N GLU A 451 2.58 -4.96 10.19
CA GLU A 451 2.86 -6.25 9.55
C GLU A 451 4.33 -6.64 9.67
N ILE A 452 5.26 -5.75 9.31
CA ILE A 452 6.68 -6.06 9.47
C ILE A 452 7.03 -6.23 10.95
N SER A 453 6.48 -5.43 11.85
CA SER A 453 6.75 -5.53 13.29
C SER A 453 6.33 -6.89 13.87
N ARG A 454 5.12 -7.37 13.59
CA ARG A 454 4.68 -8.70 14.06
C ARG A 454 5.41 -9.84 13.34
N ALA A 455 5.72 -9.68 12.05
CA ALA A 455 6.37 -10.72 11.26
C ALA A 455 7.81 -10.98 11.69
N GLN A 456 8.56 -9.92 12.05
CA GLN A 456 9.91 -10.07 12.60
C GLN A 456 9.91 -10.87 13.90
N ILE A 457 9.05 -10.50 14.85
CA ILE A 457 8.92 -11.22 16.12
C ILE A 457 8.55 -12.69 15.87
N TRP A 458 7.58 -12.93 14.99
CA TRP A 458 7.18 -14.29 14.63
C TRP A 458 8.35 -15.09 14.05
N GLN A 459 9.10 -14.52 13.11
CA GLN A 459 10.23 -15.18 12.46
C GLN A 459 11.33 -15.52 13.47
N TRP A 460 11.64 -14.58 14.35
CA TRP A 460 12.66 -14.75 15.38
C TRP A 460 12.30 -15.85 16.38
N ILE A 461 11.03 -15.92 16.80
CA ILE A 461 10.53 -17.02 17.65
C ILE A 461 10.60 -18.35 16.89
N ARG A 462 10.08 -18.39 15.66
CA ARG A 462 9.97 -19.62 14.85
C ARG A 462 11.30 -20.34 14.64
N HIS A 463 12.39 -19.56 14.53
CA HIS A 463 13.73 -20.06 14.23
C HIS A 463 14.69 -19.97 15.42
N ASN A 464 14.19 -19.72 16.63
CA ASN A 464 15.01 -19.58 17.85
C ASN A 464 16.15 -18.57 17.69
N ALA A 465 15.87 -17.44 17.03
CA ALA A 465 16.86 -16.40 16.79
C ALA A 465 17.34 -15.79 18.11
N THR A 466 18.59 -15.34 18.11
CA THR A 466 19.26 -14.78 19.30
C THR A 466 19.53 -13.29 19.09
N MET A 467 19.24 -12.49 20.11
CA MET A 467 19.59 -11.07 20.13
C MET A 467 21.11 -10.89 20.27
N GLN A 468 21.60 -9.69 19.97
CA GLN A 468 23.01 -9.34 20.07
C GLN A 468 23.61 -9.58 21.47
N ASP A 469 22.80 -9.50 22.53
CA ASP A 469 23.20 -9.78 23.91
C ASP A 469 23.20 -11.28 24.31
N GLY A 470 22.87 -12.18 23.36
CA GLY A 470 22.89 -13.62 23.57
C GLY A 470 21.59 -14.24 24.06
N ARG A 471 20.56 -13.46 24.39
CA ARG A 471 19.24 -14.02 24.76
C ARG A 471 18.46 -14.49 23.53
N ALA A 472 17.83 -15.66 23.65
CA ALA A 472 16.91 -16.16 22.64
C ALA A 472 15.59 -15.37 22.67
N ILE A 473 14.97 -15.20 21.50
CA ILE A 473 13.67 -14.56 21.37
C ILE A 473 12.61 -15.65 21.45
N THR A 474 11.84 -15.67 22.55
CA THR A 474 10.79 -16.67 22.78
C THR A 474 9.42 -16.02 22.97
N ARG A 475 8.36 -16.84 22.98
CA ARG A 475 7.01 -16.40 23.31
C ARG A 475 6.95 -15.78 24.70
N GLU A 476 7.61 -16.40 25.66
CA GLU A 476 7.65 -15.98 27.07
C GLU A 476 8.32 -14.61 27.21
N LEU A 477 9.40 -14.37 26.47
CA LEU A 477 10.07 -13.07 26.44
C LEU A 477 9.13 -11.97 25.93
N VAL A 478 8.40 -12.22 24.83
CA VAL A 478 7.43 -11.25 24.29
C VAL A 478 6.27 -11.02 25.26
N GLN A 479 5.77 -12.08 25.91
CA GLN A 479 4.72 -11.97 26.93
C GLN A 479 5.18 -11.17 28.16
N GLN A 480 6.45 -11.28 28.54
CA GLN A 480 7.04 -10.49 29.62
C GLN A 480 7.17 -9.01 29.22
N TRP A 481 7.66 -8.72 28.01
CA TRP A 481 7.91 -7.35 27.57
C TRP A 481 6.66 -6.59 27.14
N LEU A 482 5.60 -7.28 26.73
CA LEU A 482 4.37 -6.63 26.28
C LEU A 482 3.75 -5.72 27.36
N PRO A 483 3.53 -6.14 28.62
CA PRO A 483 3.11 -5.24 29.70
C PRO A 483 4.06 -4.08 29.96
N GLU A 484 5.38 -4.31 29.87
CA GLU A 484 6.38 -3.25 30.06
C GLU A 484 6.27 -2.17 28.98
N GLU A 485 6.07 -2.56 27.72
CA GLU A 485 5.83 -1.62 26.62
C GLU A 485 4.47 -0.92 26.73
N LEU A 486 3.44 -1.59 27.23
CA LEU A 486 2.13 -0.97 27.50
C LEU A 486 2.21 0.14 28.55
N GLU A 487 2.99 -0.04 29.62
CA GLU A 487 3.21 1.01 30.63
C GLU A 487 3.99 2.21 30.06
N LYS A 488 4.94 1.96 29.15
CA LYS A 488 5.61 3.05 28.41
C LYS A 488 4.63 3.81 27.52
N ILE A 489 3.76 3.10 26.79
CA ILE A 489 2.72 3.72 25.97
C ILE A 489 1.78 4.56 26.84
N LYS A 490 1.29 4.01 27.96
CA LYS A 490 0.43 4.70 28.92
C LYS A 490 1.08 5.97 29.49
N THR A 491 2.38 5.91 29.77
CA THR A 491 3.16 7.09 30.22
C THR A 491 3.25 8.14 29.11
N LEU A 492 3.45 7.72 27.86
CA LEU A 492 3.58 8.62 26.71
C LEU A 492 2.27 9.35 26.38
N ILE A 493 1.15 8.64 26.36
CA ILE A 493 -0.14 9.20 25.90
C ILE A 493 -1.02 9.70 27.06
N GLY A 494 -0.68 9.35 28.30
CA GLY A 494 -1.46 9.66 29.50
C GLY A 494 -2.51 8.59 29.83
N ALA A 495 -2.80 8.43 31.13
CA ALA A 495 -3.68 7.37 31.64
C ALA A 495 -5.12 7.44 31.11
N GLU A 496 -5.64 8.65 30.87
CA GLU A 496 -7.01 8.85 30.36
C GLU A 496 -7.14 8.39 28.89
N ASN A 497 -6.21 8.79 28.03
CA ASN A 497 -6.17 8.35 26.63
C ASN A 497 -5.94 6.84 26.53
N TYR A 498 -5.11 6.27 27.40
CA TYR A 498 -4.90 4.83 27.47
C TYR A 498 -6.19 4.09 27.85
N THR A 499 -6.87 4.53 28.91
CA THR A 499 -8.07 3.85 29.44
C THR A 499 -9.27 3.96 28.50
N SER A 500 -9.40 5.07 27.78
CA SER A 500 -10.45 5.28 26.78
C SER A 500 -10.14 4.63 25.41
N GLY A 501 -8.90 4.18 25.22
CA GLY A 501 -8.46 3.49 24.01
C GLY A 501 -8.82 2.01 23.96
N LYS A 502 -8.37 1.34 22.91
CA LYS A 502 -8.55 -0.11 22.68
C LYS A 502 -7.27 -0.93 22.98
N PHE A 503 -6.37 -0.42 23.82
CA PHE A 503 -5.02 -1.00 24.04
C PHE A 503 -5.04 -2.45 24.52
N ASP A 504 -5.93 -2.82 25.44
CA ASP A 504 -6.06 -4.20 25.91
C ASP A 504 -6.38 -5.18 24.77
N ARG A 505 -7.26 -4.75 23.86
CA ARG A 505 -7.65 -5.55 22.70
C ARG A 505 -6.53 -5.58 21.66
N ALA A 506 -5.90 -4.44 21.40
CA ALA A 506 -4.78 -4.34 20.49
C ALA A 506 -3.60 -5.22 20.93
N ALA A 507 -3.26 -5.21 22.22
CA ALA A 507 -2.23 -6.06 22.81
C ALA A 507 -2.54 -7.56 22.63
N LYS A 508 -3.79 -7.98 22.85
CA LYS A 508 -4.22 -9.37 22.64
C LYS A 508 -4.11 -9.79 21.17
N ILE A 509 -4.53 -8.93 20.24
CA ILE A 509 -4.44 -9.19 18.81
C ILE A 509 -2.96 -9.27 18.39
N PHE A 510 -2.15 -8.30 18.79
CA PHE A 510 -0.72 -8.27 18.50
C PHE A 510 -0.02 -9.54 19.01
N ALA A 511 -0.23 -9.89 20.29
CA ALA A 511 0.35 -11.08 20.89
C ALA A 511 -0.05 -12.35 20.12
N ARG A 512 -1.32 -12.46 19.69
CA ARG A 512 -1.78 -13.58 18.86
C ARG A 512 -0.98 -13.65 17.55
N VAL A 513 -0.99 -12.59 16.75
CA VAL A 513 -0.41 -12.64 15.38
C VAL A 513 1.12 -12.66 15.37
N ALA A 514 1.77 -12.12 16.41
CA ALA A 514 3.23 -12.12 16.53
C ALA A 514 3.79 -13.43 17.10
N THR A 515 2.97 -14.21 17.81
CA THR A 515 3.45 -15.43 18.49
C THR A 515 2.72 -16.70 18.10
N ALA A 516 1.71 -16.69 17.22
CA ALA A 516 1.01 -17.90 16.79
C ALA A 516 1.95 -18.98 16.20
N GLU A 517 1.58 -20.25 16.30
CA GLU A 517 2.37 -21.35 15.71
C GLU A 517 2.37 -21.26 14.17
N SER A 518 1.20 -21.00 13.58
CA SER A 518 1.06 -20.68 12.16
C SER A 518 1.18 -19.17 11.93
N PHE A 519 1.73 -18.79 10.78
CA PHE A 519 1.77 -17.39 10.36
C PHE A 519 0.45 -16.98 9.70
N ASP A 520 -0.31 -16.07 10.33
CA ASP A 520 -1.46 -15.43 9.70
C ASP A 520 -0.99 -14.63 8.48
N GLU A 521 -1.65 -14.75 7.32
CA GLU A 521 -1.18 -14.12 6.08
C GLU A 521 -1.10 -12.59 6.21
N PHE A 522 -2.12 -11.99 6.82
CA PHE A 522 -2.21 -10.56 7.11
C PHE A 522 -2.86 -10.34 8.48
N LEU A 523 -2.34 -9.40 9.27
CA LEU A 523 -2.93 -8.97 10.54
C LEU A 523 -4.33 -8.38 10.34
N THR A 524 -4.56 -7.74 9.20
CA THR A 524 -5.84 -7.08 8.90
C THR A 524 -6.98 -8.09 8.82
N LEU A 525 -6.76 -9.30 8.29
CA LEU A 525 -7.75 -10.37 8.29
C LEU A 525 -8.18 -10.77 9.72
N VAL A 526 -7.24 -10.75 10.67
CA VAL A 526 -7.51 -11.05 12.07
C VAL A 526 -8.20 -9.89 12.77
N ALA A 527 -7.68 -8.67 12.57
CA ALA A 527 -8.18 -7.46 13.23
C ALA A 527 -9.55 -7.03 12.69
N TYR A 528 -9.87 -7.31 11.43
CA TYR A 528 -11.12 -6.92 10.78
C TYR A 528 -12.36 -7.49 11.48
N ALA A 529 -12.25 -8.68 12.08
CA ALA A 529 -13.32 -9.27 12.87
C ALA A 529 -13.74 -8.41 14.10
N TYR A 530 -12.90 -7.46 14.51
CA TYR A 530 -13.15 -6.57 15.65
C TYR A 530 -13.57 -5.16 15.26
N LEU A 531 -13.58 -4.82 13.97
CA LEU A 531 -14.22 -3.60 13.49
C LEU A 531 -15.73 -3.78 13.53
N GLU A 532 -16.44 -2.65 13.56
CA GLU A 532 -17.90 -2.60 13.41
C GLU A 532 -18.28 -2.48 11.94
#